data_AF-A0A858ZZ68-F1
#
_entry.id   AF-A0A858ZZ68-F1
#
_cell.length_a   1.000
_cell.length_b   1.000
_cell.length_c   1.000
_cell.angle_alpha   90.00
_cell.angle_beta   90.00
_cell.angle_gamma   90.00
#
_symmetry.space_group_name_H-M   'P 1'
#
loop_
_entity.id
_entity.type
_entity.pdbx_description
1 polymer ?
#
loop_
_entity_poly.entity_id
_entity_poly.type
_entity_poly.pdbx_seq_one_letter_code
_entity_poly.pdbx_strand_id
1 'polypeptide(L)'
;MQPVARGGAGISTMGRFEKHTTMHRRLLLTHTAASALALLAGCASAQSGYTISTQQMQQALAERFPRSYPLGGLLDLQLQAPRLVLLPERDQVNAVFDLAATGALLARRHTGVFDVDFALRYEPTDRSIRAYRLHVNALRLDGLKPQASELLQRYGQQLAEQSLREVVLHQLRDKDLAPIAAMGLQPESISVTPRGLLVRFGPKPLS
;
A
#
# COMPACT_ATOMS: atom_id res chain seq x y z
N MET A 1 -67.00 17.80 -77.81
CA MET A 1 -67.72 16.52 -77.73
C MET A 1 -68.19 16.31 -76.31
N GLN A 2 -69.40 15.75 -76.19
CA GLN A 2 -70.21 15.44 -75.00
C GLN A 2 -69.50 14.55 -73.93
N PRO A 3 -70.16 14.05 -72.86
CA PRO A 3 -70.76 14.75 -71.69
C PRO A 3 -70.52 13.96 -70.35
N VAL A 4 -71.26 14.34 -69.27
CA VAL A 4 -71.81 13.46 -68.18
C VAL A 4 -70.80 12.82 -67.19
N ALA A 5 -71.09 12.52 -65.91
CA ALA A 5 -72.03 12.90 -64.84
C ALA A 5 -71.63 12.06 -63.60
N ARG A 6 -72.04 12.49 -62.38
CA ARG A 6 -72.15 11.70 -61.11
C ARG A 6 -70.83 11.10 -60.57
N GLY A 7 -70.54 11.03 -59.26
CA GLY A 7 -71.35 11.11 -58.06
C GLY A 7 -70.97 9.94 -57.15
N GLY A 8 -70.81 10.19 -55.84
CA GLY A 8 -71.03 9.16 -54.80
C GLY A 8 -69.81 8.38 -54.28
N ALA A 9 -69.45 8.72 -53.04
CA ALA A 9 -69.33 7.83 -51.87
C ALA A 9 -68.59 6.48 -51.98
N GLY A 10 -67.74 6.25 -50.98
CA GLY A 10 -67.97 5.07 -50.13
C GLY A 10 -66.74 4.26 -49.74
N ILE A 11 -66.36 4.43 -48.47
CA ILE A 11 -66.10 3.42 -47.40
C ILE A 11 -65.38 2.09 -47.76
N SER A 12 -64.61 1.65 -46.76
CA SER A 12 -64.36 0.24 -46.41
C SER A 12 -63.29 -0.48 -47.23
N THR A 13 -62.48 -1.40 -46.71
CA THR A 13 -62.39 -2.05 -45.41
C THR A 13 -61.07 -2.81 -45.39
N MET A 14 -60.30 -2.56 -44.32
CA MET A 14 -59.59 -3.52 -43.47
C MET A 14 -59.61 -5.02 -43.85
N GLY A 15 -58.44 -5.64 -43.94
CA GLY A 15 -58.29 -7.11 -43.88
C GLY A 15 -56.81 -7.48 -44.07
N ARG A 16 -56.02 -7.61 -43.00
CA ARG A 16 -55.92 -8.73 -42.05
C ARG A 16 -54.97 -9.82 -42.56
N PHE A 17 -53.87 -9.96 -41.80
CA PHE A 17 -53.10 -11.16 -41.44
C PHE A 17 -52.89 -12.27 -42.49
N GLU A 18 -51.62 -12.62 -42.71
CA GLU A 18 -50.98 -13.88 -42.27
C GLU A 18 -49.51 -13.87 -42.73
N LYS A 19 -48.53 -13.89 -41.81
CA LYS A 19 -47.72 -15.08 -41.47
C LYS A 19 -47.44 -16.01 -42.66
N HIS A 20 -46.20 -16.06 -43.14
CA HIS A 20 -45.36 -17.25 -43.00
C HIS A 20 -43.96 -17.06 -43.59
N THR A 21 -43.04 -17.71 -42.89
CA THR A 21 -41.61 -17.90 -43.05
C THR A 21 -41.16 -18.48 -44.40
N THR A 22 -40.03 -18.01 -44.92
CA THR A 22 -38.78 -18.79 -45.17
C THR A 22 -38.03 -18.33 -46.43
N MET A 23 -36.76 -17.97 -46.19
CA MET A 23 -35.58 -17.87 -47.07
C MET A 23 -35.76 -17.91 -48.60
N HIS A 24 -35.42 -16.79 -49.24
CA HIS A 24 -34.81 -16.81 -50.58
C HIS A 24 -33.39 -16.25 -50.55
N ARG A 25 -32.48 -17.20 -50.71
CA ARG A 25 -31.03 -17.07 -50.82
C ARG A 25 -30.71 -16.59 -52.25
N ARG A 26 -30.42 -15.30 -52.46
CA ARG A 26 -29.80 -14.79 -53.70
C ARG A 26 -28.99 -13.52 -53.44
N LEU A 27 -27.69 -13.78 -53.35
CA LEU A 27 -26.51 -12.97 -53.57
C LEU A 27 -26.73 -11.64 -54.32
N LEU A 28 -26.51 -10.50 -53.66
CA LEU A 28 -26.01 -9.29 -54.30
C LEU A 28 -25.00 -8.62 -53.36
N LEU A 29 -23.76 -8.53 -53.86
CA LEU A 29 -22.65 -7.82 -53.27
C LEU A 29 -22.98 -6.33 -53.11
N THR A 30 -22.89 -5.81 -51.90
CA THR A 30 -22.57 -4.39 -51.67
C THR A 30 -21.38 -4.32 -50.71
N HIS A 31 -20.23 -3.96 -51.27
CA HIS A 31 -19.03 -3.62 -50.53
C HIS A 31 -19.17 -2.17 -50.05
N THR A 32 -19.32 -1.96 -48.75
CA THR A 32 -18.82 -0.76 -48.07
C THR A 32 -18.15 -1.19 -46.79
N ALA A 33 -16.82 -1.13 -46.81
CA ALA A 33 -15.97 -1.25 -45.65
C ALA A 33 -16.31 -0.13 -44.65
N ALA A 34 -16.63 -0.52 -43.41
CA ALA A 34 -16.49 0.33 -42.25
C ALA A 34 -15.63 -0.43 -41.24
N SER A 35 -14.33 -0.26 -41.42
CA SER A 35 -13.31 -0.53 -40.42
C SER A 35 -13.50 0.41 -39.22
N ALA A 36 -13.44 -0.11 -38.00
CA ALA A 36 -12.73 0.43 -36.83
C ALA A 36 -13.33 -0.19 -35.55
N LEU A 37 -12.64 -1.13 -34.90
CA LEU A 37 -11.78 -0.84 -33.74
C LEU A 37 -12.47 0.02 -32.67
N ALA A 38 -13.11 -0.65 -31.70
CA ALA A 38 -13.20 -0.12 -30.34
C ALA A 38 -12.26 -0.95 -29.46
N LEU A 39 -10.96 -0.76 -29.69
CA LEU A 39 -9.92 -1.16 -28.76
C LEU A 39 -9.83 -0.11 -27.64
N LEU A 40 -9.63 -0.61 -26.42
CA LEU A 40 -8.93 0.04 -25.30
C LEU A 40 -9.62 1.25 -24.64
N ALA A 41 -10.35 0.95 -23.56
CA ALA A 41 -10.39 1.84 -22.39
C ALA A 41 -10.10 1.02 -21.12
N GLY A 42 -9.07 0.19 -21.16
CA GLY A 42 -8.38 -0.23 -19.95
C GLY A 42 -7.54 0.95 -19.48
N CYS A 43 -8.14 1.89 -18.75
CA CYS A 43 -7.38 2.87 -17.98
C CYS A 43 -6.68 2.10 -16.86
N ALA A 44 -5.55 1.46 -17.19
CA ALA A 44 -4.50 1.25 -16.22
C ALA A 44 -4.08 2.66 -15.81
N SER A 45 -4.72 3.21 -14.77
CA SER A 45 -4.22 4.37 -14.06
C SER A 45 -2.75 4.07 -13.81
N ALA A 46 -1.85 4.77 -14.49
CA ALA A 46 -0.45 4.79 -14.13
C ALA A 46 -0.41 5.50 -12.78
N GLN A 47 -0.73 4.79 -11.70
CA GLN A 47 -0.64 5.35 -10.36
C GLN A 47 0.82 5.75 -10.19
N SER A 48 1.03 7.05 -10.05
CA SER A 48 2.32 7.61 -9.74
C SER A 48 2.77 7.01 -8.42
N GLY A 49 3.95 6.41 -8.44
CA GLY A 49 4.53 5.79 -7.28
C GLY A 49 6.04 5.94 -7.34
N TYR A 50 6.65 6.03 -6.16
CA TYR A 50 8.10 6.10 -6.01
C TYR A 50 8.57 4.91 -5.21
N THR A 51 9.60 4.22 -5.71
CA THR A 51 10.22 3.10 -5.01
C THR A 51 11.46 3.58 -4.26
N ILE A 52 11.46 3.39 -2.95
CA ILE A 52 12.64 3.56 -2.09
C ILE A 52 13.37 2.23 -2.05
N SER A 53 14.58 2.17 -2.59
CA SER A 53 15.34 0.92 -2.63
C SER A 53 15.83 0.49 -1.25
N THR A 54 16.11 -0.80 -1.07
CA THR A 54 16.70 -1.32 0.18
C THR A 54 18.00 -0.62 0.54
N GLN A 55 18.84 -0.30 -0.45
CA GLN A 55 20.08 0.44 -0.23
C GLN A 55 19.82 1.86 0.28
N GLN A 56 18.86 2.59 -0.32
CA GLN A 56 18.49 3.93 0.15
C GLN A 56 17.95 3.90 1.59
N MET A 57 17.14 2.88 1.93
CA MET A 57 16.69 2.69 3.31
C MET A 57 17.86 2.45 4.27
N GLN A 58 18.79 1.57 3.91
CA GLN A 58 19.95 1.27 4.76
C GLN A 58 20.85 2.49 4.95
N GLN A 59 21.03 3.32 3.91
CA GLN A 59 21.77 4.58 3.99
C GLN A 59 21.08 5.58 4.93
N ALA A 60 19.77 5.77 4.77
CA ALA A 60 18.99 6.65 5.66
C ALA A 60 19.00 6.16 7.12
N LEU A 61 19.07 4.85 7.36
CA LEU A 61 19.23 4.30 8.69
C LEU A 61 20.63 4.57 9.25
N ALA A 62 21.69 4.43 8.45
CA ALA A 62 23.05 4.67 8.91
C ALA A 62 23.27 6.08 9.45
N GLU A 63 22.58 7.09 8.90
CA GLU A 63 22.64 8.48 9.38
C GLU A 63 21.90 8.72 10.71
N ARG A 64 20.96 7.84 11.05
CA ARG A 64 20.03 8.03 12.18
C ARG A 64 20.37 7.22 13.41
N PHE A 65 21.29 6.28 13.27
CA PHE A 65 21.75 5.36 14.29
C PHE A 65 23.22 5.63 14.62
N PRO A 66 23.68 5.32 15.84
CA PRO A 66 22.95 4.65 16.93
C PRO A 66 21.85 5.49 17.57
N ARG A 67 20.88 4.84 18.22
CA ARG A 67 19.81 5.49 18.99
C ARG A 67 19.72 4.93 20.40
N SER A 68 19.68 5.82 21.38
CA SER A 68 19.45 5.47 22.79
C SER A 68 17.98 5.60 23.16
N TYR A 69 17.49 4.61 23.88
CA TYR A 69 16.13 4.52 24.41
C TYR A 69 16.21 4.38 25.93
N PRO A 70 16.10 5.48 26.68
CA PRO A 70 16.08 5.43 28.14
C PRO A 70 14.74 4.86 28.62
N LEU A 71 14.81 3.80 29.40
CA LEU A 71 13.67 3.11 29.99
C LEU A 71 13.60 3.47 31.49
N GLY A 72 12.81 4.49 31.79
CA GLY A 72 12.54 4.94 33.16
C GLY A 72 13.78 5.41 33.93
N GLY A 73 14.86 5.80 33.23
CA GLY A 73 16.13 6.26 33.83
C GLY A 73 16.98 5.17 34.49
N LEU A 74 16.47 3.94 34.57
CA LEU A 74 17.15 2.81 35.22
C LEU A 74 17.94 1.95 34.23
N LEU A 75 17.52 1.98 32.97
CA LEU A 75 18.08 1.20 31.87
C LEU A 75 18.12 2.10 30.64
N ASP A 76 19.19 2.03 29.86
CA ASP A 76 19.35 2.64 28.55
C ASP A 76 19.65 1.56 27.53
N LEU A 77 18.86 1.52 26.47
CA LEU A 77 19.04 0.62 25.34
C LEU A 77 19.59 1.40 24.16
N GLN A 78 20.84 1.12 23.79
CA GLN A 78 21.47 1.68 22.62
C GLN A 78 21.31 0.71 21.44
N LEU A 79 20.40 1.03 20.52
CA LEU A 79 20.20 0.29 19.28
C LEU A 79 21.21 0.76 18.23
N GLN A 80 21.83 -0.18 17.53
CA GLN A 80 22.66 0.08 16.34
C GLN A 80 21.79 0.12 15.09
N ALA A 81 22.39 0.54 13.96
CA ALA A 81 21.69 0.51 12.68
C ALA A 81 21.21 -0.91 12.37
N PRO A 82 19.91 -1.13 12.12
CA PRO A 82 19.40 -2.47 11.87
C PRO A 82 19.82 -2.96 10.49
N ARG A 83 19.88 -4.29 10.37
CA ARG A 83 19.85 -4.97 9.07
C ARG A 83 18.38 -5.18 8.68
N LEU A 84 17.99 -4.72 7.51
CA LEU A 84 16.62 -4.86 7.00
C LEU A 84 16.47 -6.05 6.07
N VAL A 85 15.37 -6.78 6.22
CA VAL A 85 14.92 -7.78 5.25
C VAL A 85 13.48 -7.43 4.85
N LEU A 86 13.23 -7.38 3.53
CA LEU A 86 11.89 -7.15 3.00
C LEU A 86 11.14 -8.47 2.95
N LEU A 87 9.88 -8.46 3.40
CA LEU A 87 8.97 -9.61 3.40
C LEU A 87 7.72 -9.26 2.55
N PRO A 88 7.83 -9.21 1.21
CA PRO A 88 6.74 -8.78 0.34
C PRO A 88 5.46 -9.62 0.46
N GLU A 89 5.61 -10.91 0.74
CA GLU A 89 4.51 -11.87 0.90
C GLU A 89 3.61 -11.54 2.09
N ARG A 90 4.16 -10.79 3.06
CA ARG A 90 3.48 -10.36 4.28
C ARG A 90 3.21 -8.85 4.30
N ASP A 91 3.66 -8.11 3.28
CA ASP A 91 3.70 -6.64 3.24
C ASP A 91 4.40 -6.05 4.49
N GLN A 92 5.52 -6.65 4.89
CA GLN A 92 6.24 -6.33 6.11
C GLN A 92 7.76 -6.17 5.90
N VAL A 93 8.39 -5.50 6.85
CA VAL A 93 9.84 -5.38 6.96
C VAL A 93 10.27 -6.04 8.26
N ASN A 94 11.28 -6.90 8.17
CA ASN A 94 12.01 -7.37 9.33
C ASN A 94 13.22 -6.46 9.59
N ALA A 95 13.46 -6.12 10.84
CA ALA A 95 14.62 -5.37 11.28
C ALA A 95 15.32 -6.09 12.43
N VAL A 96 16.60 -6.42 12.20
CA VAL A 96 17.46 -7.03 13.22
C VAL A 96 18.44 -5.97 13.71
N PHE A 97 18.30 -5.59 14.97
CA PHE A 97 19.15 -4.64 15.66
C PHE A 97 20.19 -5.38 16.50
N ASP A 98 21.45 -5.03 16.31
CA ASP A 98 22.43 -5.23 17.38
C ASP A 98 22.19 -4.14 18.43
N LEU A 99 22.21 -4.50 19.71
CA LEU A 99 21.95 -3.56 20.79
C LEU A 99 22.93 -3.71 21.93
N ALA A 100 23.00 -2.65 22.74
CA ALA A 100 23.65 -2.71 24.03
C ALA A 100 22.75 -2.11 25.11
N ALA A 101 22.75 -2.74 26.28
CA ALA A 101 21.99 -2.33 27.44
C ALA A 101 22.95 -1.92 28.57
N THR A 102 22.69 -0.76 29.17
CA THR A 102 23.43 -0.22 30.32
C THR A 102 22.47 0.38 31.33
N GLY A 103 22.81 0.42 32.62
CA GLY A 103 21.97 1.11 33.61
C GLY A 103 22.17 0.60 35.02
N ALA A 104 21.49 1.24 35.98
CA ALA A 104 21.60 0.94 37.41
C ALA A 104 21.11 -0.47 37.78
N LEU A 105 20.21 -1.05 36.97
CA LEU A 105 19.72 -2.42 37.16
C LEU A 105 20.69 -3.50 36.63
N LEU A 106 21.71 -3.09 35.85
CA LEU A 106 22.67 -4.00 35.25
C LEU A 106 24.02 -3.87 35.94
N ALA A 107 24.64 -5.01 36.26
CA ALA A 107 25.97 -5.03 36.87
C ALA A 107 27.07 -4.48 35.92
N ARG A 108 26.82 -4.55 34.60
CA ARG A 108 27.73 -4.10 33.55
C ARG A 108 26.94 -3.84 32.26
N ARG A 109 27.63 -3.33 31.23
CA ARG A 109 27.08 -3.27 29.88
C ARG A 109 26.86 -4.69 29.33
N HIS A 110 25.69 -4.93 28.76
CA HIS A 110 25.35 -6.15 28.04
C HIS A 110 25.13 -5.84 26.56
N THR A 111 25.52 -6.74 25.68
CA THR A 111 25.19 -6.67 24.25
C THR A 111 24.08 -7.64 23.93
N GLY A 112 23.46 -7.53 22.76
CA GLY A 112 22.46 -8.49 22.36
C GLY A 112 21.80 -8.15 21.03
N VAL A 113 20.64 -8.76 20.80
CA VAL A 113 19.88 -8.65 19.55
C VAL A 113 18.41 -8.39 19.85
N PHE A 114 17.82 -7.50 19.07
CA PHE A 114 16.37 -7.29 18.98
C PHE A 114 15.92 -7.50 17.54
N ASP A 115 14.96 -8.42 17.36
CA ASP A 115 14.44 -8.84 16.06
C ASP A 115 12.94 -8.59 16.04
N VAL A 116 12.49 -7.80 15.06
CA VAL A 116 11.10 -7.34 14.96
C VAL A 116 10.62 -7.26 13.51
N ASP A 117 9.43 -7.78 13.27
CA ASP A 117 8.67 -7.58 12.03
C ASP A 117 7.67 -6.43 12.22
N PHE A 118 7.45 -5.62 11.19
CA PHE A 118 6.41 -4.60 11.21
C PHE A 118 5.93 -4.26 9.80
N ALA A 119 4.68 -3.81 9.70
CA ALA A 119 4.14 -3.20 8.49
C ALA A 119 4.33 -1.68 8.54
N LEU A 120 4.27 -1.01 7.39
CA LEU A 120 4.44 0.43 7.26
C LEU A 120 3.17 1.10 6.77
N ARG A 121 2.82 2.24 7.36
CA ARG A 121 1.73 3.08 6.86
C ARG A 121 2.08 4.55 6.90
N TYR A 122 1.43 5.32 6.06
CA TYR A 122 1.42 6.78 6.12
C TYR A 122 0.23 7.25 6.95
N GLU A 123 0.47 8.23 7.83
CA GLU A 123 -0.56 8.93 8.60
C GLU A 123 -0.68 10.36 8.09
N PRO A 124 -1.75 10.70 7.35
CA PRO A 124 -1.91 12.05 6.79
C PRO A 124 -2.12 13.13 7.86
N THR A 125 -2.67 12.80 9.04
CA THR A 125 -2.99 13.81 10.07
C THR A 125 -1.74 14.52 10.58
N ASP A 126 -0.65 13.80 10.82
CA ASP A 126 0.62 14.35 11.32
C ASP A 126 1.79 14.19 10.32
N ARG A 127 1.49 13.72 9.10
CA ARG A 127 2.44 13.48 8.00
C ARG A 127 3.55 12.51 8.40
N SER A 128 3.22 11.49 9.21
CA SER A 128 4.19 10.51 9.68
C SER A 128 4.17 9.18 8.91
N ILE A 129 5.33 8.56 8.82
CA ILE A 129 5.51 7.16 8.46
C ILE A 129 5.55 6.37 9.76
N ARG A 130 4.65 5.42 9.93
CA ARG A 130 4.48 4.63 11.16
C ARG A 130 4.74 3.16 10.91
N ALA A 131 5.48 2.54 11.82
CA ALA A 131 5.47 1.10 12.00
C ALA A 131 4.20 0.70 12.74
N TYR A 132 3.48 -0.28 12.24
CA TYR A 132 2.29 -0.84 12.87
C TYR A 132 2.29 -2.36 12.70
N ARG A 133 1.40 -3.06 13.43
CA ARG A 133 1.41 -4.54 13.50
C ARG A 133 2.80 -5.10 13.85
N LEU A 134 3.44 -4.48 14.84
CA LEU A 134 4.76 -4.93 15.28
C LEU A 134 4.64 -6.32 15.89
N HIS A 135 5.58 -7.18 15.53
CA HIS A 135 5.73 -8.52 16.07
C HIS A 135 7.18 -8.75 16.47
N VAL A 136 7.43 -8.90 17.77
CA VAL A 136 8.77 -9.15 18.29
C VAL A 136 9.11 -10.63 18.12
N ASN A 137 10.08 -10.93 17.27
CA ASN A 137 10.56 -12.29 17.05
C ASN A 137 11.51 -12.72 18.17
N ALA A 138 12.40 -11.81 18.60
CA ALA A 138 13.34 -12.08 19.68
C ALA A 138 13.84 -10.80 20.36
N LEU A 139 14.06 -10.90 21.68
CA LEU A 139 14.83 -9.93 22.45
C LEU A 139 15.77 -10.69 23.38
N ARG A 140 17.08 -10.54 23.16
CA ARG A 140 18.11 -11.28 23.89
C ARG A 140 19.24 -10.36 24.29
N LEU A 141 19.79 -10.60 25.47
CA LEU A 141 20.98 -9.94 25.99
C LEU A 141 21.99 -11.01 26.44
N ASP A 142 23.21 -10.88 25.97
CA ASP A 142 24.30 -11.83 26.22
C ASP A 142 24.86 -11.68 27.63
N GLY A 143 25.16 -12.81 28.27
CA GLY A 143 25.80 -12.85 29.58
C GLY A 143 24.94 -12.35 30.73
N LEU A 144 23.61 -12.22 30.54
CA LEU A 144 22.66 -12.06 31.63
C LEU A 144 22.62 -13.31 32.52
N LYS A 145 22.35 -13.12 33.81
CA LYS A 145 22.09 -14.23 34.73
C LYS A 145 20.81 -14.98 34.29
N PRO A 146 20.72 -16.31 34.47
CA PRO A 146 19.58 -17.10 33.99
C PRO A 146 18.21 -16.53 34.36
N GLN A 147 18.03 -16.12 35.62
CA GLN A 147 16.80 -15.50 36.12
C GLN A 147 16.41 -14.21 35.37
N ALA A 148 17.39 -13.37 35.05
CA ALA A 148 17.17 -12.13 34.29
C ALA A 148 16.87 -12.43 32.81
N SER A 149 17.53 -13.42 32.23
CA SER A 149 17.27 -13.89 30.87
C SER A 149 15.85 -14.44 30.72
N GLU A 150 15.38 -15.25 31.67
CA GLU A 150 14.01 -15.78 31.68
C GLU A 150 12.97 -14.68 31.82
N LEU A 151 13.26 -13.67 32.64
CA LEU A 151 12.39 -12.51 32.81
C LEU A 151 12.31 -11.71 31.51
N LEU A 152 13.47 -11.45 30.88
CA LEU A 152 13.55 -10.76 29.59
C LEU A 152 12.79 -11.54 28.49
N GLN A 153 12.92 -12.86 28.45
CA GLN A 153 12.21 -13.72 27.50
C GLN A 153 10.69 -13.67 27.72
N ARG A 154 10.22 -13.75 28.96
CA ARG A 154 8.79 -13.62 29.28
C ARG A 154 8.24 -12.26 28.88
N TYR A 155 8.94 -11.17 29.19
CA TYR A 155 8.53 -9.84 28.73
C TYR A 155 8.61 -9.71 27.21
N GLY A 156 9.62 -10.28 26.57
CA GLY A 156 9.75 -10.33 25.11
C GLY A 156 8.56 -11.03 24.46
N GLN A 157 8.13 -12.18 25.02
CA GLN A 157 6.93 -12.90 24.57
C GLN A 157 5.67 -12.07 24.79
N GLN A 158 5.51 -11.45 25.96
CA GLN A 158 4.36 -10.58 26.21
C GLN A 158 4.34 -9.38 25.24
N LEU A 159 5.49 -8.80 24.89
CA LEU A 159 5.60 -7.76 23.87
C LEU A 159 5.38 -8.28 22.45
N ALA A 160 5.58 -9.57 22.20
CA ALA A 160 5.27 -10.21 20.93
C ALA A 160 3.76 -10.48 20.78
N GLU A 161 3.11 -10.83 21.88
CA GLU A 161 1.66 -11.07 21.98
C GLU A 161 0.86 -9.77 22.01
N GLN A 162 1.38 -8.76 22.70
CA GLN A 162 0.81 -7.42 22.69
C GLN A 162 1.28 -6.72 21.42
N SER A 163 0.36 -6.46 20.50
CA SER A 163 0.66 -5.59 19.37
C SER A 163 1.22 -4.27 19.90
N LEU A 164 2.51 -4.02 19.72
CA LEU A 164 3.08 -2.74 20.14
C LEU A 164 2.28 -1.65 19.41
N ARG A 165 1.95 -0.59 20.16
CA ARG A 165 1.35 0.60 19.57
C ARG A 165 2.23 1.10 18.42
N GLU A 166 1.60 1.81 17.50
CA GLU A 166 2.30 2.35 16.35
C GLU A 166 3.49 3.20 16.77
N VAL A 167 4.60 3.05 16.06
CA VAL A 167 5.82 3.81 16.30
C VAL A 167 6.03 4.75 15.12
N VAL A 168 6.11 6.05 15.41
CA VAL A 168 6.49 7.05 14.40
C VAL A 168 7.95 6.83 14.02
N LEU A 169 8.19 6.37 12.81
CA LEU A 169 9.53 6.13 12.29
C LEU A 169 10.12 7.40 11.69
N HIS A 170 9.33 8.21 11.01
CA HIS A 170 9.79 9.45 10.39
C HIS A 170 8.60 10.39 10.18
N GLN A 171 8.81 11.68 10.36
CA GLN A 171 7.84 12.70 10.00
C GLN A 171 8.34 13.39 8.73
N LEU A 172 7.51 13.37 7.68
CA LEU A 172 7.84 13.99 6.41
C LEU A 172 7.83 15.51 6.57
N ARG A 173 8.87 16.17 6.05
CA ARG A 173 8.98 17.63 6.11
C ARG A 173 8.19 18.25 4.97
N ASP A 174 7.67 19.45 5.20
CA ASP A 174 6.83 20.15 4.22
C ASP A 174 7.52 20.38 2.88
N LYS A 175 8.81 20.70 2.92
CA LYS A 175 9.63 20.85 1.71
C LYS A 175 9.72 19.57 0.88
N ASP A 176 9.68 18.39 1.52
CA ASP A 176 9.76 17.11 0.84
C ASP A 176 8.39 16.74 0.21
N LEU A 177 7.29 17.18 0.84
CA LEU A 177 5.93 16.96 0.36
C LEU A 177 5.44 18.03 -0.64
N ALA A 178 6.02 19.24 -0.63
CA ALA A 178 5.54 20.38 -1.42
C ALA A 178 5.41 20.09 -2.93
N PRO A 179 6.35 19.40 -3.60
CA PRO A 179 6.21 19.08 -5.02
C PRO A 179 5.02 18.15 -5.28
N ILE A 180 4.81 17.16 -4.41
CA ILE A 180 3.71 16.19 -4.50
C ILE A 180 2.38 16.90 -4.23
N ALA A 181 2.34 17.73 -3.18
CA ALA A 181 1.17 18.51 -2.80
C ALA A 181 0.76 19.54 -3.86
N ALA A 182 1.71 20.15 -4.56
CA ALA A 182 1.44 21.09 -5.66
C ALA A 182 0.73 20.42 -6.85
N MET A 183 0.87 19.11 -7.01
CA MET A 183 0.13 18.31 -7.98
C MET A 183 -1.26 17.86 -7.48
N GLY A 184 -1.68 18.31 -6.28
CA GLY A 184 -2.90 17.84 -5.64
C GLY A 184 -2.82 16.40 -5.15
N LEU A 185 -1.60 15.86 -4.96
CA LEU A 185 -1.36 14.49 -4.52
C LEU A 185 -0.84 14.45 -3.08
N GLN A 186 -0.96 13.28 -2.46
CA GLN A 186 -0.31 12.93 -1.19
C GLN A 186 0.08 11.45 -1.17
N PRO A 187 1.05 11.04 -0.32
CA PRO A 187 1.25 9.62 -0.05
C PRO A 187 -0.06 8.98 0.42
N GLU A 188 -0.40 7.83 -0.14
CA GLU A 188 -1.64 7.12 0.17
C GLU A 188 -1.33 5.77 0.81
N SER A 189 -0.49 4.97 0.15
CA SER A 189 -0.11 3.66 0.64
C SER A 189 1.40 3.44 0.53
N ILE A 190 1.91 2.60 1.43
CA ILE A 190 3.28 2.10 1.42
C ILE A 190 3.17 0.60 1.33
N SER A 191 3.80 -0.01 0.32
CA SER A 191 3.81 -1.46 0.15
C SER A 191 5.24 -1.97 0.04
N VAL A 192 5.51 -3.11 0.63
CA VAL A 192 6.79 -3.79 0.58
C VAL A 192 6.86 -4.62 -0.69
N THR A 193 7.93 -4.43 -1.46
CA THR A 193 8.20 -5.16 -2.71
C THR A 193 9.58 -5.81 -2.65
N PRO A 194 9.90 -6.78 -3.52
CA PRO A 194 11.25 -7.36 -3.58
C PRO A 194 12.36 -6.32 -3.86
N ARG A 195 12.02 -5.16 -4.43
CA ARG A 195 12.97 -4.10 -4.80
C ARG A 195 13.11 -3.00 -3.75
N GLY A 196 12.20 -2.92 -2.78
CA GLY A 196 12.10 -1.78 -1.88
C GLY A 196 10.68 -1.47 -1.43
N LEU A 197 10.48 -0.29 -0.85
CA LEU A 197 9.18 0.23 -0.48
C LEU A 197 8.58 1.02 -1.65
N LEU A 198 7.40 0.60 -2.12
CA LEU A 198 6.61 1.36 -3.07
C LEU A 198 5.69 2.32 -2.32
N VAL A 199 5.93 3.62 -2.46
CA VAL A 199 5.02 4.66 -2.01
C VAL A 199 4.11 5.02 -3.18
N ARG A 200 2.79 4.81 -3.02
CA ARG A 200 1.79 5.23 -4.00
C ARG A 200 1.22 6.58 -3.61
N PHE A 201 0.95 7.40 -4.61
CA PHE A 201 0.33 8.70 -4.41
C PHE A 201 -1.15 8.65 -4.82
N GLY A 202 -1.99 9.28 -4.01
CA GLY A 202 -3.42 9.45 -4.24
C GLY A 202 -3.81 10.92 -4.20
N PRO A 203 -5.03 11.26 -4.62
CA PRO A 203 -5.53 12.63 -4.56
C PRO A 203 -5.58 13.11 -3.11
N LYS A 204 -5.18 14.36 -2.88
CA LYS A 204 -5.34 15.03 -1.59
C LYS A 204 -6.83 15.37 -1.40
N PRO A 205 -7.46 14.98 -0.27
CA PRO A 205 -8.85 15.35 0.01
C PRO A 205 -9.02 16.87 -0.04
N LEU A 206 -10.06 17.33 -0.72
CA LEU A 206 -10.47 18.73 -0.67
C LEU A 206 -10.98 18.99 0.76
N SER A 207 -10.26 19.82 1.52
CA SER A 207 -10.67 20.31 2.84
C SER A 207 -11.59 21.50 2.71
#